data_AF-J6Y248-F1
#
_entry.id   AF-J6Y248-F1
#
_cell.length_a   1.000
_cell.length_b   1.000
_cell.length_c   1.000
_cell.angle_alpha   90.00
_cell.angle_beta   90.00
_cell.angle_gamma   90.00
#
_symmetry.space_group_name_H-M   'P 1'
#
loop_
_entity.id
_entity.type
_entity.pdbx_description
1 polymer ?
#
loop_
_entity_poly.entity_id
_entity_poly.type
_entity_poly.pdbx_seq_one_letter_code
_entity_poly.pdbx_strand_id
1 'polypeptide(L)'
;MTRPNPFNADVSYNRATPNWYYFYNNYHALIKLENGTYRHASYLRIHGSFTTAASVRNGYGFNHDFTMTDEAKAIYGNYFYHIGVNQSVDYAIDWLNRYTKENTLIVYSTNIDNDVRKLNDGTATVRKAVNDQGKFVYCIL
;
A
#
# COMPACT_ATOMS: atom_id res chain seq x y z
N MET A 1 12.78 18.53 -3.09
CA MET A 1 12.19 17.36 -3.79
C MET A 1 10.79 17.75 -4.25
N THR A 2 10.61 17.95 -5.55
CA THR A 2 9.30 18.17 -6.16
C THR A 2 8.49 16.88 -6.02
N ARG A 3 7.36 16.96 -5.31
CA ARG A 3 6.38 15.86 -5.29
C ARG A 3 6.00 15.57 -6.74
N PRO A 4 5.98 14.30 -7.19
CA PRO A 4 5.55 13.98 -8.55
C PRO A 4 4.16 14.56 -8.78
N ASN A 5 3.96 15.18 -9.94
CA ASN A 5 2.70 15.83 -10.29
C ASN A 5 1.56 14.79 -10.28
N PRO A 6 0.54 14.92 -9.41
CA PRO A 6 -0.58 13.98 -9.35
C PRO A 6 -1.37 13.88 -10.66
N PHE A 7 -1.26 14.88 -11.55
CA PHE A 7 -1.93 14.86 -12.85
C PHE A 7 -1.32 13.86 -13.87
N ASN A 8 -0.14 13.30 -13.61
CA ASN A 8 0.60 12.50 -14.60
C ASN A 8 0.87 11.04 -14.20
N ALA A 9 0.42 10.58 -13.03
CA ALA A 9 0.67 9.20 -12.60
C ALA A 9 -0.39 8.67 -11.63
N ASP A 10 -0.82 7.43 -11.84
CA ASP A 10 -1.71 6.71 -10.91
C ASP A 10 -1.02 6.40 -9.58
N VAL A 11 0.30 6.22 -9.60
CA VAL A 11 1.16 6.01 -8.43
C VAL A 11 2.46 6.80 -8.56
N SER A 12 2.95 7.39 -7.47
CA SER A 12 4.20 8.14 -7.46
C SER A 12 5.13 7.85 -6.29
N TYR A 13 6.44 7.87 -6.56
CA TYR A 13 7.52 7.67 -5.59
C TYR A 13 8.85 8.23 -6.14
N ASN A 14 9.79 8.62 -5.28
CA ASN A 14 11.13 9.02 -5.69
C ASN A 14 12.06 7.81 -5.70
N ARG A 15 12.45 7.29 -6.86
CA ARG A 15 13.29 6.08 -7.00
C ARG A 15 14.61 6.11 -6.20
N ALA A 16 15.21 7.28 -6.01
CA ALA A 16 16.46 7.40 -5.27
C ALA A 16 16.28 7.31 -3.74
N THR A 17 15.11 7.69 -3.22
CA THR A 17 14.75 7.61 -1.80
C THR A 17 13.27 7.30 -1.59
N PRO A 18 12.76 6.15 -2.08
CA PRO A 18 11.34 5.82 -2.00
C PRO A 18 11.07 5.11 -0.68
N ASN A 19 10.75 5.92 0.31
CA ASN A 19 10.13 5.46 1.54
C ASN A 19 8.61 5.65 1.50
N TRP A 20 8.08 6.33 0.49
CA TRP A 20 6.65 6.60 0.30
C TRP A 20 6.21 6.27 -1.11
N TYR A 21 5.07 5.60 -1.21
CA TYR A 21 4.32 5.36 -2.44
C TYR A 21 2.98 6.07 -2.30
N TYR A 22 2.71 7.07 -3.15
CA TYR A 22 1.48 7.85 -3.15
C TYR A 22 0.56 7.40 -4.28
N PHE A 23 -0.73 7.27 -4.01
CA PHE A 23 -1.75 6.85 -4.98
C PHE A 23 -2.64 8.04 -5.34
N TYR A 24 -2.88 8.23 -6.64
CA TYR A 24 -3.65 9.34 -7.19
C TYR A 24 -4.72 8.83 -8.17
N ASN A 25 -5.49 9.73 -8.79
CA ASN A 25 -6.48 9.38 -9.81
C ASN A 25 -7.45 8.27 -9.37
N ASN A 26 -7.99 8.39 -8.15
CA ASN A 26 -8.90 7.42 -7.54
C ASN A 26 -8.30 6.01 -7.32
N TYR A 27 -6.97 5.87 -7.41
CA TYR A 27 -6.28 4.69 -6.93
C TYR A 27 -5.97 4.80 -5.43
N HIS A 28 -6.09 3.66 -4.75
CA HIS A 28 -5.86 3.52 -3.32
C HIS A 28 -5.13 2.22 -3.03
N ALA A 29 -4.33 2.20 -1.97
CA ALA A 29 -3.98 0.94 -1.33
C ALA A 29 -5.19 0.47 -0.53
N LEU A 30 -5.69 -0.74 -0.80
CA LEU A 30 -6.67 -1.46 -0.01
C LEU A 30 -5.93 -2.48 0.85
N ILE A 31 -6.09 -2.40 2.16
CA ILE A 31 -5.42 -3.23 3.16
C ILE A 31 -6.48 -4.11 3.83
N LYS A 32 -6.36 -5.43 3.67
CA LYS A 32 -7.12 -6.42 4.43
C LYS A 32 -6.35 -6.80 5.69
N LEU A 33 -6.95 -6.55 6.85
CA LEU A 33 -6.38 -6.84 8.16
C LEU A 33 -6.53 -8.32 8.52
N GLU A 34 -5.77 -8.78 9.52
CA GLU A 34 -5.79 -10.17 10.02
C GLU A 34 -7.20 -10.59 10.49
N ASN A 35 -8.00 -9.64 11.00
CA ASN A 35 -9.39 -9.88 11.42
C ASN A 35 -10.41 -9.91 10.25
N GLY A 36 -9.94 -9.82 9.00
CA GLY A 36 -10.78 -9.89 7.80
C GLY A 36 -11.40 -8.56 7.35
N THR A 37 -11.30 -7.50 8.14
CA THR A 37 -11.80 -6.16 7.76
C THR A 37 -10.82 -5.43 6.84
N TYR A 38 -11.34 -4.45 6.11
CA TYR A 38 -10.62 -3.66 5.12
C TYR A 38 -10.46 -2.21 5.58
N ARG A 39 -9.31 -1.65 5.25
CA ARG A 39 -8.98 -0.22 5.32
C ARG A 39 -8.41 0.24 3.99
N HIS A 40 -8.38 1.54 3.76
CA HIS A 40 -7.68 2.11 2.61
C HIS A 40 -6.70 3.19 3.03
N ALA A 41 -5.75 3.49 2.13
CA ALA A 41 -4.84 4.60 2.26
C ALA A 41 -4.49 5.21 0.90
N SER A 42 -4.25 6.52 0.88
CA SER A 42 -3.70 7.26 -0.27
C SER A 42 -2.18 7.20 -0.35
N TYR A 43 -1.52 6.58 0.62
CA TYR A 43 -0.09 6.30 0.57
C TYR A 43 0.30 5.10 1.43
N LEU A 44 1.42 4.49 1.05
CA LEU A 44 2.16 3.50 1.84
C LEU A 44 3.53 4.06 2.20
N ARG A 45 4.00 3.74 3.40
CA ARG A 45 5.35 4.01 3.87
C ARG A 45 6.07 2.68 4.14
N ILE A 46 7.12 2.40 3.38
CA ILE A 46 7.99 1.23 3.62
C ILE A 46 9.35 1.74 4.04
N HIS A 47 9.70 1.51 5.30
CA HIS A 47 10.76 2.21 5.98
C HIS A 47 11.70 1.23 6.67
N GLY A 48 12.91 1.14 6.15
CA GLY A 48 14.12 1.03 6.97
C GLY A 48 14.93 2.31 6.79
N SER A 49 15.70 2.73 7.78
CA SER A 49 16.62 3.87 7.72
C SER A 49 17.76 3.68 8.70
N PHE A 50 18.77 4.54 8.63
CA PHE A 50 19.98 4.46 9.47
C PHE A 50 19.71 4.44 10.99
N THR A 51 18.51 4.82 11.45
CA THR A 51 18.08 4.75 12.86
C THR A 51 16.93 3.80 13.14
N THR A 52 16.33 3.19 12.12
CA THR A 52 15.12 2.37 12.30
C THR A 52 15.17 1.17 11.37
N ALA A 53 15.23 -0.02 11.95
CA ALA A 53 15.25 -1.25 11.18
C ALA A 53 13.94 -1.42 10.39
N ALA A 54 14.04 -2.06 9.23
CA ALA A 54 12.93 -2.24 8.31
C ALA A 54 11.78 -3.07 8.90
N SER A 55 11.99 -3.85 9.96
CA SER A 55 10.92 -4.56 10.67
C SER A 55 10.15 -3.70 11.68
N VAL A 56 10.52 -2.43 11.88
CA VAL A 56 10.00 -1.64 13.01
C VAL A 56 8.85 -0.72 12.59
N ARG A 57 8.89 -0.13 11.38
CA ARG A 57 8.04 1.04 11.09
C ARG A 57 7.56 1.16 9.65
N ASN A 58 6.92 0.12 9.11
CA ASN A 58 6.20 0.21 7.82
C ASN A 58 4.74 0.52 8.07
N GLY A 59 4.11 1.39 7.29
CA GLY A 59 2.73 1.80 7.55
C GLY A 59 1.95 2.33 6.36
N TYR A 60 0.71 2.69 6.62
CA TYR A 60 -0.26 3.20 5.64
C TYR A 60 -1.16 4.25 6.30
N GLY A 61 -1.54 5.30 5.56
CA GLY A 61 -2.33 6.41 6.11
C GLY A 61 -1.66 7.11 7.31
N PHE A 62 -2.39 7.98 8.01
CA PHE A 62 -1.87 8.74 9.15
C PHE A 62 -1.61 7.82 10.37
N ASN A 63 -0.44 7.16 10.38
CA ASN A 63 0.16 6.41 11.49
C ASN A 63 -0.42 5.02 11.84
N HIS A 64 -0.89 4.23 10.86
CA HIS A 64 -1.03 2.79 11.08
C HIS A 64 0.20 2.06 10.56
N ASP A 65 0.83 1.26 11.42
CA ASP A 65 1.94 0.40 11.02
C ASP A 65 1.44 -1.02 10.73
N PHE A 66 2.03 -1.66 9.73
CA PHE A 66 1.82 -3.06 9.38
C PHE A 66 2.36 -3.98 10.47
N THR A 67 1.69 -5.11 10.66
CA THR A 67 2.11 -6.13 11.61
C THR A 67 3.11 -7.06 10.94
N MET A 68 4.39 -6.93 11.24
CA MET A 68 5.44 -7.79 10.66
C MET A 68 5.27 -9.26 11.07
N THR A 69 5.52 -10.17 10.13
CA THR A 69 5.64 -11.61 10.43
C THR A 69 6.90 -11.91 11.24
N ASP A 70 6.95 -13.08 11.88
CA ASP A 70 8.14 -13.48 12.64
C ASP A 70 9.34 -13.73 11.73
N GLU A 71 9.13 -14.27 10.52
CA GLU A 71 10.15 -14.37 9.47
C GLU A 71 10.72 -12.98 9.14
N ALA A 72 9.86 -11.99 8.95
CA ALA A 72 10.29 -10.64 8.61
C ALA A 72 11.09 -9.98 9.74
N LYS A 73 10.70 -10.19 11.00
CA LYS A 73 11.47 -9.71 12.16
C LYS A 73 12.85 -10.37 12.23
N ALA A 74 12.95 -11.66 11.89
CA ALA A 74 14.23 -12.36 11.87
C ALA A 74 15.16 -11.86 10.74
N ILE A 75 14.63 -11.63 9.54
CA ILE A 75 15.41 -11.17 8.38
C ILE A 75 15.76 -9.68 8.48
N TYR A 76 14.79 -8.85 8.85
CA TYR A 76 14.89 -7.38 8.76
C TYR A 76 15.06 -6.67 10.11
N GLY A 77 15.16 -7.41 11.22
CA GLY A 77 15.33 -6.86 12.58
C GLY A 77 16.56 -5.97 12.75
N ASN A 78 17.58 -6.19 11.93
CA ASN A 78 18.82 -5.40 11.90
C ASN A 78 19.11 -4.79 10.51
N TYR A 79 18.10 -4.72 9.63
CA TYR A 79 18.25 -4.16 8.30
C TYR A 79 17.83 -2.68 8.29
N PHE A 80 18.79 -1.78 8.23
CA PHE A 80 18.60 -0.32 8.38
C PHE A 80 18.55 0.45 7.05
N TYR A 81 18.30 -0.23 5.94
CA TYR A 81 18.21 0.41 4.63
C TYR A 81 16.76 0.48 4.13
N HIS A 82 16.49 1.45 3.26
CA HIS A 82 15.18 1.63 2.66
C HIS A 82 14.86 0.47 1.71
N ILE A 83 13.90 -0.37 2.09
CA ILE A 83 13.41 -1.50 1.27
C ILE A 83 12.93 -1.06 -0.11
N GLY A 84 12.36 0.14 -0.22
CA GLY A 84 11.83 0.64 -1.49
C GLY A 84 12.90 1.10 -2.48
N VAL A 85 14.17 1.30 -2.11
CA VAL A 85 15.17 1.98 -2.98
C VAL A 85 15.29 1.31 -4.34
N ASN A 86 15.10 2.10 -5.39
CA ASN A 86 15.04 1.65 -6.79
C ASN A 86 13.98 0.59 -7.11
N GLN A 87 12.95 0.42 -6.26
CA GLN A 87 11.88 -0.57 -6.43
C GLN A 87 10.58 0.05 -6.94
N SER A 88 9.81 -0.75 -7.68
CA SER A 88 8.47 -0.40 -8.14
C SER A 88 7.43 -0.46 -7.00
N VAL A 89 6.21 0.03 -7.27
CA VAL A 89 5.08 -0.17 -6.35
C VAL A 89 4.68 -1.65 -6.25
N ASP A 90 4.80 -2.42 -7.32
CA ASP A 90 4.49 -3.85 -7.31
C ASP A 90 5.43 -4.60 -6.36
N TYR A 91 6.74 -4.32 -6.42
CA TYR A 91 7.70 -4.88 -5.46
C TYR A 91 7.34 -4.52 -4.02
N ALA A 92 6.97 -3.26 -3.78
CA ALA A 92 6.57 -2.79 -2.46
C ALA A 92 5.36 -3.56 -1.91
N ILE A 93 4.36 -3.82 -2.75
CA ILE A 93 3.17 -4.60 -2.40
C ILE A 93 3.51 -6.06 -2.16
N ASP A 94 4.30 -6.67 -3.03
CA ASP A 94 4.74 -8.06 -2.88
C ASP A 94 5.55 -8.25 -1.60
N TRP A 95 6.42 -7.28 -1.28
CA TRP A 95 7.18 -7.29 -0.03
C TRP A 95 6.27 -7.22 1.20
N LEU A 96 5.28 -6.30 1.19
CA LEU A 96 4.31 -6.20 2.28
C LEU A 96 3.50 -7.50 2.43
N ASN A 97 2.98 -8.04 1.34
CA ASN A 97 2.17 -9.26 1.34
C ASN A 97 2.95 -10.49 1.79
N ARG A 98 4.28 -10.49 1.62
CA ARG A 98 5.15 -11.56 2.10
C ARG A 98 5.53 -11.42 3.57
N TYR A 99 5.78 -10.20 4.03
CA TYR A 99 6.46 -9.93 5.29
C TYR A 99 5.58 -9.26 6.36
N THR A 100 4.31 -9.05 6.07
CA THR A 100 3.31 -8.53 7.01
C THR A 100 2.14 -9.49 7.11
N LYS A 101 1.31 -9.33 8.15
CA LYS A 101 0.12 -10.16 8.37
C LYS A 101 -1.09 -9.66 7.59
N GLU A 102 -1.05 -8.42 7.15
CA GLU A 102 -2.06 -7.80 6.30
C GLU A 102 -1.85 -8.18 4.83
N ASN A 103 -2.90 -8.07 4.02
CA ASN A 103 -2.79 -8.16 2.56
C ASN A 103 -3.11 -6.80 1.93
N THR A 104 -2.26 -6.37 1.01
CA THR A 104 -2.34 -5.08 0.32
C THR A 104 -2.58 -5.29 -1.16
N LEU A 105 -3.47 -4.47 -1.73
CA LEU A 105 -3.80 -4.45 -3.15
C LEU A 105 -4.01 -3.01 -3.61
N ILE A 106 -3.68 -2.69 -4.86
CA ILE A 106 -4.08 -1.41 -5.48
C ILE A 106 -5.48 -1.55 -6.05
N VAL A 107 -6.40 -0.68 -5.67
CA VAL A 107 -7.76 -0.64 -6.20
C VAL A 107 -8.12 0.74 -6.74
N TYR A 108 -9.04 0.76 -7.70
CA TYR A 108 -9.70 1.95 -8.20
C TYR A 108 -11.06 2.13 -7.51
N SER A 109 -11.35 3.30 -6.96
CA SER A 109 -12.68 3.67 -6.47
C SER A 109 -12.86 5.19 -6.43
N THR A 110 -13.95 5.69 -6.99
CA THR A 110 -14.34 7.10 -6.93
C THR A 110 -14.98 7.50 -5.60
N ASN A 111 -15.30 6.52 -4.73
CA ASN A 111 -15.87 6.73 -3.41
C ASN A 111 -15.37 5.65 -2.42
N ILE A 112 -14.05 5.66 -2.20
CA ILE A 112 -13.34 4.60 -1.47
C ILE A 112 -13.87 4.38 -0.05
N ASP A 113 -14.29 5.44 0.66
CA ASP A 113 -14.81 5.32 2.03
C ASP A 113 -16.10 4.49 2.07
N ASN A 114 -17.03 4.79 1.17
CA ASN A 114 -18.28 4.06 1.07
C ASN A 114 -18.08 2.63 0.57
N ASP A 115 -17.15 2.43 -0.36
CA ASP A 115 -16.89 1.12 -0.93
C ASP A 115 -16.19 0.19 0.06
N VAL A 116 -15.24 0.70 0.85
CA VAL A 116 -14.63 -0.04 1.97
C VAL A 116 -15.66 -0.35 3.05
N ARG A 117 -16.58 0.57 3.36
CA ARG A 117 -17.71 0.29 4.27
C ARG A 117 -18.53 -0.90 3.76
N LYS A 118 -18.92 -0.90 2.48
CA LYS A 118 -19.67 -2.01 1.88
C LYS A 118 -18.90 -3.34 1.89
N LEU A 119 -17.58 -3.32 1.66
CA LEU A 119 -16.73 -4.51 1.81
C LEU A 119 -16.79 -5.07 3.23
N ASN A 120 -16.70 -4.21 4.23
CA ASN A 120 -16.76 -4.60 5.64
C ASN A 120 -18.16 -5.09 6.04
N ASP A 121 -19.21 -4.55 5.43
CA ASP A 121 -20.59 -5.00 5.62
C ASP A 121 -20.92 -6.29 4.83
N GLY A 122 -20.00 -6.78 3.99
CA GLY A 122 -20.19 -7.97 3.15
C GLY A 122 -21.11 -7.76 1.94
N THR A 123 -21.34 -6.51 1.54
CA THR A 123 -22.25 -6.12 0.44
C THR A 123 -21.52 -5.70 -0.83
N ALA A 124 -20.19 -5.71 -0.82
CA ALA A 124 -19.34 -5.50 -1.99
C ALA A 124 -18.24 -6.56 -2.06
N THR A 125 -17.60 -6.66 -3.22
CA THR A 125 -16.48 -7.56 -3.48
C THR A 125 -15.37 -6.85 -4.26
N VAL A 126 -14.15 -7.35 -4.14
CA VAL A 126 -13.02 -6.88 -4.96
C VAL A 126 -12.90 -7.79 -6.18
N ARG A 127 -12.91 -7.21 -7.39
CA ARG A 127 -12.69 -7.95 -8.64
C ARG A 127 -12.07 -7.05 -9.71
N LYS A 128 -11.47 -7.66 -10.75
CA LYS A 128 -10.99 -6.90 -11.91
C LYS A 128 -12.17 -6.42 -12.77
N ALA A 129 -12.16 -5.15 -13.14
CA ALA A 129 -13.14 -4.51 -14.00
C ALA A 129 -12.50 -3.34 -14.77
N VAL A 130 -13.21 -2.83 -15.77
CA VAL A 130 -12.79 -1.63 -16.51
C VAL A 130 -13.20 -0.39 -15.70
N ASN A 131 -12.25 0.49 -15.39
CA ASN A 131 -12.55 1.78 -14.73
C ASN A 131 -13.06 2.83 -15.73
N ASP A 132 -13.42 4.01 -15.25
CA ASP A 132 -13.89 5.14 -16.08
C ASP A 132 -12.82 5.70 -17.04
N GLN A 133 -11.56 5.31 -16.88
CA GLN A 133 -10.45 5.61 -17.79
C GLN A 133 -10.22 4.50 -18.84
N GLY A 134 -11.05 3.45 -18.87
CA GLY A 134 -10.90 2.33 -19.79
C GLY A 134 -9.81 1.32 -19.40
N LYS A 135 -9.21 1.44 -18.21
CA LYS A 135 -8.15 0.54 -17.72
C LYS A 135 -8.76 -0.66 -16.99
N PHE A 136 -8.24 -1.86 -17.27
CA PHE A 136 -8.64 -3.08 -16.58
C PHE A 136 -7.86 -3.25 -15.27
N VAL A 137 -8.50 -2.92 -14.14
CA VAL A 137 -7.87 -2.83 -12.81
C VAL A 137 -8.76 -3.45 -11.74
N TYR A 138 -8.25 -3.61 -10.51
CA TYR A 138 -9.10 -4.03 -9.40
C TYR A 138 -10.02 -2.90 -8.97
N CYS A 139 -11.31 -3.19 -8.84
CA CYS A 139 -12.34 -2.28 -8.36
C CYS A 139 -13.09 -2.94 -7.19
N ILE A 140 -13.76 -2.10 -6.39
CA ILE A 140 -14.72 -2.54 -5.38
C ILE A 140 -16.12 -2.38 -5.99
N LEU A 141 -16.89 -3.48 -6.03
CA LEU A 141 -18.17 -3.58 -6.73
C LEU A 141 -19.26 -4.22 -5.87
#